data_AF-A0A0S8B8R1-F1
#
_entry.id   AF-A0A0S8B8R1-F1
#
_cell.length_a   1.000
_cell.length_b   1.000
_cell.length_c   1.000
_cell.angle_alpha   90.00
_cell.angle_beta   90.00
_cell.angle_gamma   90.00
#
_symmetry.space_group_name_H-M   'P 1'
#
loop_
_entity.id
_entity.type
_entity.pdbx_description
1 polymer ?
#
loop_
_entity_poly.entity_id
_entity_poly.type
_entity_poly.pdbx_seq_one_letter_code
_entity_poly.pdbx_strand_id
1 'polypeptide(L)'
;MCCIFTILLFLGPRFASIIWWIASPARWVGAAGAFNSAIWPILGIIFLPWTTLMYVLVAPGGIVGFDWLWLGLVFVGDLAMYGGGGYGNRERLPV
;
A
#
# COMPACT_ATOMS: atom_id res chain seq x y z
N MET A 1 15.82 13.87 -11.44
CA MET A 1 15.05 13.26 -12.53
C MET A 1 14.47 11.94 -12.03
N CYS A 2 13.50 12.03 -11.11
CA CYS A 2 12.96 10.87 -10.40
C CYS A 2 11.43 10.78 -10.57
N CYS A 3 10.84 11.73 -11.32
CA CYS A 3 9.40 11.97 -11.33
C CYS A 3 8.60 10.79 -11.90
N ILE A 4 9.06 10.16 -12.97
CA ILE A 4 8.39 8.97 -13.53
C ILE A 4 8.44 7.80 -12.56
N PHE A 5 9.59 7.58 -11.92
CA PHE A 5 9.77 6.52 -10.93
C PHE A 5 8.90 6.77 -9.70
N THR A 6 8.89 7.99 -9.16
CA THR A 6 8.05 8.36 -8.01
C THR A 6 6.57 8.33 -8.34
N ILE A 7 6.17 8.74 -9.55
CA ILE A 7 4.77 8.63 -9.99
C ILE A 7 4.37 7.16 -10.06
N LEU A 8 5.19 6.29 -10.65
CA LEU A 8 4.89 4.87 -10.74
C LEU A 8 4.82 4.21 -9.36
N LEU A 9 5.72 4.59 -8.44
CA LEU A 9 5.77 4.01 -7.09
C LEU A 9 4.64 4.51 -6.18
N PHE A 10 4.18 5.74 -6.36
CA PHE A 10 3.14 6.33 -5.51
C PHE A 10 1.73 6.08 -6.07
N LEU A 11 1.60 6.12 -7.40
CA LEU A 11 0.33 6.05 -8.10
C LEU A 11 0.03 4.64 -8.63
N GLY A 12 1.06 3.88 -9.00
CA GLY A 12 0.93 2.51 -9.49
C GLY A 12 0.22 1.56 -8.52
N PRO A 13 0.60 1.50 -7.23
CA PRO A 13 -0.04 0.60 -6.26
C PRO A 13 -1.50 0.96 -6.01
N ARG A 14 -1.84 2.26 -6.04
CA ARG A 14 -3.22 2.74 -5.86
C ARG A 14 -4.10 2.28 -7.02
N PHE A 15 -3.65 2.49 -8.26
CA PHE A 15 -4.39 2.01 -9.43
C PHE A 15 -4.43 0.49 -9.52
N ALA A 16 -3.30 -0.19 -9.29
CA ALA A 16 -3.23 -1.65 -9.28
C ALA A 16 -4.19 -2.23 -8.24
N SER A 17 -4.27 -1.64 -7.05
CA SER A 17 -5.20 -2.05 -6.00
C SER A 17 -6.66 -1.89 -6.41
N ILE A 18 -7.03 -0.75 -7.01
CA ILE A 18 -8.41 -0.51 -7.47
C ILE A 18 -8.80 -1.48 -8.60
N ILE A 19 -7.91 -1.66 -9.58
CA ILE A 19 -8.15 -2.57 -10.71
C ILE A 19 -8.29 -4.00 -10.21
N TRP A 20 -7.41 -4.44 -9.30
CA TRP A 20 -7.46 -5.78 -8.76
C TRP A 20 -8.67 -5.99 -7.84
N TRP A 21 -9.09 -4.96 -7.11
CA TRP A 21 -10.31 -5.04 -6.30
C TRP A 21 -11.56 -5.29 -7.15
N ILE A 22 -11.68 -4.61 -8.30
CA ILE A 22 -12.77 -4.84 -9.26
C ILE A 22 -12.64 -6.22 -9.91
N ALA A 23 -11.43 -6.66 -10.25
CA ALA A 23 -11.19 -7.94 -10.91
C ALA A 23 -11.43 -9.16 -10.00
N SER A 24 -11.25 -9.03 -8.69
CA SER A 24 -11.33 -10.16 -7.75
C SER A 24 -11.80 -9.75 -6.35
N PRO A 25 -13.04 -9.27 -6.19
CA PRO A 25 -13.53 -8.78 -4.90
C PRO A 25 -13.51 -9.84 -3.79
N ALA A 26 -13.70 -11.12 -4.14
CA ALA A 26 -13.65 -12.24 -3.20
C ALA A 26 -12.31 -12.36 -2.46
N ARG A 27 -11.18 -12.01 -3.10
CA ARG A 27 -9.85 -12.03 -2.45
C ARG A 27 -9.71 -10.92 -1.42
N TRP A 28 -10.28 -9.76 -1.71
CA TRP A 28 -10.24 -8.60 -0.82
C TRP A 28 -11.14 -8.77 0.40
N VAL A 29 -12.30 -9.42 0.21
CA VAL A 29 -13.17 -9.84 1.33
C VAL A 29 -12.46 -10.88 2.21
N GLY A 30 -11.80 -11.88 1.61
CA GLY A 30 -11.03 -12.88 2.36
C GLY A 30 -9.82 -12.28 3.11
N ALA A 31 -9.14 -11.30 2.52
CA ALA A 31 -8.01 -10.61 3.16
C ALA A 31 -8.47 -9.68 4.31
N ALA A 32 -9.56 -8.93 4.12
CA ALA A 32 -10.13 -8.04 5.16
C ALA A 32 -10.74 -8.82 6.36
N GLY A 33 -10.82 -10.14 6.28
CA GLY A 33 -11.33 -11.00 7.34
C GLY A 33 -12.84 -10.84 7.56
N ALA A 34 -13.32 -11.20 8.76
CA ALA A 34 -14.73 -11.22 9.15
C ALA A 34 -15.46 -9.86 9.06
N PHE A 35 -14.74 -8.78 8.74
CA PHE A 35 -15.33 -7.47 8.48
C PHE A 35 -15.87 -7.43 7.06
N ASN A 36 -17.16 -7.78 6.90
CA ASN A 36 -17.92 -7.72 5.65
C ASN A 36 -18.20 -6.27 5.22
N SER A 37 -17.17 -5.43 5.18
CA SER A 37 -17.26 -3.99 4.96
C SER A 37 -16.16 -3.53 4.02
N ALA A 38 -16.55 -2.85 2.94
CA ALA A 38 -15.65 -2.26 1.95
C ALA A 38 -14.74 -1.14 2.54
N ILE A 39 -14.98 -0.73 3.78
CA ILE A 39 -14.21 0.32 4.48
C ILE A 39 -12.75 -0.08 4.67
N TRP A 40 -12.47 -1.33 5.03
CA TRP A 40 -11.10 -1.82 5.25
C TRP A 40 -10.19 -1.73 4.03
N PRO A 41 -10.59 -2.27 2.85
CA PRO A 41 -9.75 -2.16 1.67
C PRO A 41 -9.61 -0.71 1.19
N ILE A 42 -10.66 0.12 1.34
CA ILE A 42 -10.59 1.55 0.99
C ILE A 42 -9.55 2.26 1.88
N LEU A 43 -9.57 2.01 3.18
CA LEU A 43 -8.63 2.61 4.13
C LEU A 43 -7.19 2.19 3.81
N GLY A 44 -6.98 0.90 3.52
CA GLY A 44 -5.69 0.37 3.11
C GLY A 44 -5.14 1.04 1.85
N ILE A 45 -5.96 1.20 0.81
CA ILE A 45 -5.54 1.83 -0.46
C ILE A 45 -5.16 3.30 -0.27
N ILE A 46 -5.80 4.01 0.66
CA ILE A 46 -5.54 5.44 0.90
C ILE A 46 -4.30 5.66 1.76
N PHE A 47 -4.16 4.90 2.84
CA PHE A 47 -3.13 5.12 3.86
C PHE A 47 -1.87 4.27 3.67
N LEU A 48 -2.01 3.05 3.14
CA LEU A 48 -0.94 2.05 3.11
C LEU A 48 -1.03 1.23 1.81
N PRO A 49 -0.87 1.87 0.64
CA PRO A 49 -1.19 1.25 -0.65
C PRO A 49 -0.27 0.07 -0.98
N TRP A 50 1.03 0.12 -0.66
CA TRP A 50 1.93 -1.01 -0.87
C TRP A 50 1.67 -2.14 0.12
N THR A 51 1.46 -1.76 1.38
CA THR A 51 1.18 -2.74 2.44
C THR A 51 -0.09 -3.51 2.16
N THR A 52 -1.13 -2.83 1.67
CA THR A 52 -2.42 -3.45 1.32
C THR A 52 -2.29 -4.42 0.16
N LEU A 53 -1.54 -4.06 -0.88
CA LEU A 53 -1.33 -4.92 -2.05
C LEU A 53 -0.59 -6.20 -1.64
N MET A 54 0.47 -6.07 -0.82
CA MET A 54 1.21 -7.24 -0.34
C MET A 54 0.38 -8.09 0.62
N TYR A 55 -0.42 -7.46 1.47
CA TYR A 55 -1.33 -8.16 2.37
C TYR A 55 -2.39 -8.96 1.62
N VAL A 56 -3.03 -8.41 0.59
CA VAL A 56 -3.99 -9.14 -0.26
C VAL A 56 -3.33 -10.31 -1.03
N LEU A 57 -2.04 -10.17 -1.35
CA LEU A 57 -1.27 -11.21 -2.03
C LEU A 57 -0.95 -12.40 -1.12
N VAL A 58 -0.62 -12.14 0.15
CA VAL A 58 -0.23 -13.16 1.14
C VAL A 58 -1.43 -13.75 1.90
N ALA A 59 -2.47 -12.95 2.19
CA ALA A 59 -3.59 -13.33 3.04
C ALA A 59 -4.25 -14.69 2.70
N PRO A 60 -4.44 -15.10 1.43
CA PRO A 60 -5.06 -16.39 1.10
C PRO A 60 -4.25 -17.62 1.56
N GLY A 61 -2.93 -17.48 1.73
CA GLY A 61 -2.03 -18.55 2.18
C GLY A 61 -1.80 -18.59 3.69
N GLY A 62 -2.31 -17.60 4.43
CA GLY A 62 -1.92 -17.32 5.81
C GLY A 62 -0.57 -16.62 5.87
N ILE A 63 -0.40 -15.71 6.84
CA ILE A 63 0.86 -14.97 7.01
C ILE A 63 1.80 -15.85 7.86
N VAL A 64 2.79 -16.47 7.21
CA VAL A 64 3.69 -17.42 7.88
C VAL A 64 5.16 -17.12 7.58
N GLY A 65 6.01 -17.29 8.59
CA GLY A 65 7.47 -17.19 8.45
C GLY A 65 7.93 -15.86 7.85
N PHE A 66 8.38 -15.90 6.60
CA PHE A 66 9.04 -14.78 5.90
C PHE A 66 8.09 -13.68 5.42
N ASP A 67 6.78 -13.95 5.39
CA ASP A 67 5.77 -12.96 4.99
C ASP A 67 5.78 -11.71 5.88
N TRP A 68 6.11 -11.87 7.17
CA TRP A 68 6.24 -10.78 8.12
C TRP A 68 7.36 -9.80 7.76
N LEU A 69 8.46 -10.31 7.20
CA LEU A 69 9.58 -9.46 6.78
C LEU A 69 9.17 -8.60 5.57
N TRP A 70 8.48 -9.20 4.59
CA TRP A 70 7.98 -8.47 3.45
C TRP A 70 6.92 -7.43 3.85
N LEU A 71 5.94 -7.81 4.67
CA LEU A 71 4.92 -6.89 5.18
C LEU A 71 5.54 -5.72 5.95
N GLY A 72 6.54 -5.99 6.80
CA GLY A 72 7.28 -4.93 7.49
C GLY A 72 8.02 -4.01 6.52
N LEU A 73 8.64 -4.55 5.47
CA LEU A 73 9.37 -3.78 4.48
C LEU A 73 8.45 -2.84 3.68
N VAL A 74 7.32 -3.34 3.17
CA VAL A 74 6.37 -2.50 2.42
C VAL A 74 5.69 -1.47 3.33
N PHE A 75 5.46 -1.79 4.61
CA PHE A 75 4.94 -0.83 5.59
C PHE A 75 5.92 0.33 5.83
N VAL A 76 7.20 0.02 6.05
CA VAL A 76 8.26 1.03 6.18
C VAL A 76 8.40 1.82 4.87
N GLY A 77 8.24 1.15 3.73
CA GLY A 77 8.20 1.80 2.41
C GLY A 77 7.09 2.84 2.30
N ASP A 78 5.86 2.49 2.68
CA ASP A 78 4.74 3.44 2.70
C ASP A 78 5.04 4.65 3.62
N LEU A 79 5.61 4.43 4.80
CA LEU A 79 6.00 5.51 5.71
C LEU A 79 7.12 6.40 5.15
N ALA A 80 8.13 5.80 4.51
CA ALA A 80 9.22 6.51 3.85
C ALA A 80 8.71 7.38 2.69
N MET A 81 7.67 6.94 1.98
CA MET A 81 7.02 7.71 0.93
C MET A 81 6.29 8.95 1.47
N TYR A 82 5.71 8.88 2.68
CA TYR A 82 5.16 10.06 3.35
C TYR A 82 6.26 11.03 3.83
N GLY A 83 7.38 10.50 4.36
CA GLY A 83 8.50 11.33 4.85
C GLY A 83 9.35 11.98 3.74
N GLY A 84 9.50 11.31 2.60
CA GLY A 84 10.34 11.78 1.49
C GLY A 84 9.88 13.09 0.85
N GLY A 85 8.56 13.34 0.84
CA GLY A 85 7.98 14.60 0.34
C GLY A 85 8.26 15.80 1.24
N GLY A 86 8.30 15.59 2.57
CA GLY A 86 8.62 16.64 3.55
C GLY A 86 10.11 16.98 3.59
N TYR A 87 10.98 15.96 3.56
CA TYR A 87 12.44 16.16 3.60
C TYR A 87 12.98 16.87 2.34
N GLY A 88 12.38 16.61 1.17
CA GLY A 88 12.77 17.28 -0.09
C GLY A 88 12.34 18.74 -0.20
N ASN A 89 11.43 19.21 0.67
CA ASN A 89 10.90 20.58 0.62
C ASN A 89 11.51 21.53 1.66
N ARG A 90 12.49 21.05 2.45
CA ARG A 90 13.20 21.84 3.48
C ARG A 90 13.94 23.05 2.93
N GLU A 91 14.29 23.03 1.64
CA GLU A 91 15.02 24.09 0.95
C GLU A 91 14.10 25.19 0.39
N ARG A 92 12.76 24.99 0.47
CA ARG A 92 11.75 25.93 -0.03
C ARG A 92 10.96 26.64 1.07
N LEU A 93 11.24 26.34 2.33
CA LEU A 93 10.67 27.03 3.48
C LEU A 93 11.63 28.17 3.87
N PRO A 94 11.30 29.44 3.59
CA PRO A 94 12.03 30.56 4.20
C PRO A 94 11.79 30.50 5.71
N VAL A 95 12.88 30.40 6.47
CA VAL A 95 12.89 30.62 7.93
C VAL A 95 12.80 32.10 8.24
#